data_AF-J2WAB9-F1
#
_entry.id   AF-J2WAB9-F1
#
_cell.length_a   1.000
_cell.length_b   1.000
_cell.length_c   1.000
_cell.angle_alpha   90.00
_cell.angle_beta   90.00
_cell.angle_gamma   90.00
#
_symmetry.space_group_name_H-M   'P 1'
#
loop_
_entity.id
_entity.type
_entity.pdbx_description
1 polymer ?
#
loop_
_entity_poly.entity_id
_entity_poly.type
_entity_poly.pdbx_seq_one_letter_code
_entity_poly.pdbx_strand_id
1 'polypeptide(L)'
;MMQAPVNIVEARAVAFDLPDLPDLSATPCRRIWLSQREPIFMLVDAVDYAWLSENMWNVWHAGNGRGDSWMLYAKRNVGPQRSTVRAHREIMIAADPGWDDAFLAAHVVDHINGQTLDNRRCNLRWATKRDNAISRRTRGTAPTLDAIVQQLIADALTASAQIEGMPF
;
A
#
# COMPACT_ATOMS: atom_id res chain seq x y z
N MET A 1 29.60 26.01 15.08
CA MET A 1 28.16 25.91 15.39
C MET A 1 27.69 24.53 14.97
N MET A 2 27.45 23.61 15.90
CA MET A 2 26.95 22.26 15.59
C MET A 2 25.43 22.36 15.36
N GLN A 3 24.99 22.18 14.11
CA GLN A 3 23.56 22.01 13.83
C GLN A 3 23.15 20.63 14.34
N ALA A 4 22.26 20.62 15.34
CA ALA A 4 21.61 19.39 15.80
C ALA A 4 20.82 18.76 14.64
N PRO A 5 20.77 17.42 14.54
CA PRO A 5 19.93 16.76 13.56
C PRO A 5 18.46 17.07 13.87
N VAL A 6 17.74 17.63 12.90
CA VAL A 6 16.30 17.84 12.98
C VAL A 6 15.63 16.46 12.95
N ASN A 7 15.30 15.95 14.12
CA ASN A 7 14.48 14.76 14.29
C ASN A 7 13.03 15.12 13.93
N ILE A 8 12.67 14.98 12.65
CA ILE A 8 11.26 14.98 12.22
C ILE A 8 10.74 13.55 12.45
N VAL A 9 10.48 13.20 13.71
CA VAL A 9 10.01 11.85 14.11
C VAL A 9 8.50 11.80 14.33
N GLU A 10 7.79 12.91 14.19
CA GLU A 10 6.33 12.90 14.31
C GLU A 10 5.69 12.76 12.93
N ALA A 11 5.24 11.56 12.60
CA ALA A 11 4.27 11.33 11.53
C ALA A 11 2.98 12.08 11.88
N ARG A 12 2.87 13.34 11.43
CA ARG A 12 1.64 14.12 11.62
C ARG A 12 0.53 13.44 10.83
N ALA A 13 -0.53 13.01 11.53
CA ALA A 13 -1.74 12.50 10.89
C ALA A 13 -2.27 13.56 9.91
N VAL A 14 -2.18 13.26 8.62
CA VAL A 14 -2.78 14.06 7.57
C VAL A 14 -4.15 13.44 7.32
N ALA A 15 -5.21 14.19 7.57
CA ALA A 15 -6.55 13.85 7.12
C ALA A 15 -6.96 14.90 6.11
N PHE A 16 -7.38 14.47 4.92
CA PHE A 16 -8.10 15.35 4.01
C PHE A 16 -9.57 15.30 4.39
N ASP A 17 -10.16 16.47 4.62
CA ASP A 17 -11.61 16.61 4.79
C ASP A 17 -12.26 16.52 3.41
N LEU A 18 -12.41 15.28 2.94
CA LEU A 18 -13.13 14.94 1.71
C LEU A 18 -14.50 14.42 2.16
N PRO A 19 -15.59 15.19 1.96
CA PRO A 19 -16.90 14.88 2.54
C PRO A 19 -17.48 13.53 2.09
N ASP A 20 -17.00 13.00 0.97
CA ASP A 20 -17.46 11.73 0.39
C ASP A 20 -16.44 10.58 0.56
N LEU A 21 -15.45 10.72 1.44
CA LEU A 21 -14.47 9.66 1.62
C LEU A 21 -15.12 8.45 2.32
N PRO A 22 -15.16 7.26 1.69
CA PRO A 22 -15.87 6.13 2.28
C PRO A 22 -15.21 5.68 3.58
N ASP A 23 -16.00 5.51 4.65
CA ASP A 23 -15.50 5.00 5.92
C ASP A 23 -15.07 3.52 5.76
N LEU A 24 -13.82 3.24 6.15
CA LEU A 24 -13.25 1.90 6.11
C LEU A 24 -13.23 1.20 7.47
N SER A 25 -13.78 1.83 8.52
CA SER A 25 -13.80 1.30 9.89
C SER A 25 -14.40 -0.10 9.95
N ALA A 26 -15.43 -0.37 9.16
CA ALA A 26 -16.12 -1.66 9.02
C ALA A 26 -15.40 -2.68 8.11
N THR A 27 -14.30 -2.30 7.47
CA THR A 27 -13.49 -3.18 6.61
C THR A 27 -12.20 -3.60 7.33
N PRO A 28 -11.56 -4.71 6.93
CA PRO A 28 -10.23 -5.07 7.44
C PRO A 28 -9.11 -4.19 6.87
N CYS A 29 -9.42 -3.10 6.18
CA CYS A 29 -8.46 -2.26 5.46
C CYS A 29 -8.37 -0.86 6.08
N ARG A 30 -7.22 -0.19 5.91
CA ARG A 30 -6.98 1.19 6.37
C ARG A 30 -6.26 1.99 5.28
N ARG A 31 -6.41 3.32 5.34
CA ARG A 31 -5.69 4.25 4.45
C ARG A 31 -4.49 4.85 5.17
N ILE A 32 -3.36 4.92 4.48
CA ILE A 32 -2.21 5.73 4.89
C ILE A 32 -2.00 6.82 3.84
N TRP A 33 -2.16 8.08 4.25
CA TRP A 33 -1.98 9.24 3.38
C TRP A 33 -0.50 9.47 3.05
N LEU A 34 -0.20 9.70 1.77
CA LEU A 34 1.16 9.80 1.24
C LEU A 34 1.57 11.22 0.85
N SER A 35 0.63 12.15 0.84
CA SER A 35 0.85 13.55 0.47
C SER A 35 0.00 14.45 1.37
N GLN A 36 0.52 15.66 1.63
CA GLN A 36 -0.21 16.73 2.33
C GLN A 36 -0.93 17.68 1.37
N ARG A 37 -0.62 17.60 0.08
CA ARG A 37 -1.10 18.55 -0.95
C ARG A 37 -2.13 17.93 -1.88
N GLU A 38 -2.01 16.62 -2.08
CA GLU A 38 -2.85 15.85 -3.00
C GLU A 38 -3.43 14.68 -2.21
N PRO A 39 -4.70 14.30 -2.44
CA PRO A 39 -5.37 13.23 -1.71
C PRO A 39 -4.91 11.85 -2.20
N ILE A 40 -3.60 11.59 -2.12
CA ILE A 40 -2.99 10.31 -2.49
C ILE A 40 -2.79 9.50 -1.20
N PHE A 41 -3.34 8.29 -1.18
CA PHE A 41 -3.18 7.34 -0.09
C PHE A 41 -2.81 5.95 -0.63
N MET A 42 -2.21 5.13 0.22
CA MET A 42 -2.16 3.69 0.00
C MET A 42 -3.19 2.96 0.85
N LEU A 43 -3.71 1.86 0.33
CA LEU A 43 -4.61 0.95 1.03
C LEU A 43 -3.79 -0.21 1.61
N VAL A 44 -4.00 -0.53 2.89
CA VAL A 44 -3.27 -1.58 3.61
C VAL A 44 -4.23 -2.39 4.48
N ASP A 45 -3.83 -3.59 4.89
CA ASP A 45 -4.58 -4.33 5.91
C ASP A 45 -4.47 -3.64 7.28
N ALA A 46 -5.52 -3.74 8.09
CA ALA A 46 -5.59 -3.12 9.42
C ALA A 46 -4.48 -3.63 10.35
N VAL A 47 -4.05 -4.89 10.18
CA VAL A 47 -2.94 -5.49 10.95
C VAL A 47 -1.60 -4.82 10.64
N ASP A 48 -1.43 -4.27 9.43
CA ASP A 48 -0.20 -3.60 9.03
C ASP A 48 -0.21 -2.11 9.33
N TYR A 49 -1.39 -1.54 9.56
CA TYR A 49 -1.58 -0.11 9.68
C TYR A 49 -0.71 0.52 10.77
N ALA A 50 -0.74 -0.03 11.99
CA ALA A 50 -0.10 0.58 13.15
C ALA A 50 1.39 0.84 12.90
N TRP A 51 2.17 -0.21 12.65
CA TRP A 51 3.62 -0.11 12.46
C TRP A 51 4.01 0.58 11.13
N LEU A 52 3.21 0.40 10.09
CA LEU A 52 3.54 0.98 8.78
C LEU A 52 3.29 2.50 8.75
N SER A 53 2.30 2.98 9.51
CA SER A 53 1.93 4.40 9.62
C SER A 53 2.91 5.25 10.43
N GLU A 54 3.78 4.62 11.25
CA GLU A 54 4.87 5.29 11.95
C GLU A 54 5.90 5.90 10.99
N ASN A 55 5.92 5.44 9.74
CA ASN A 55 6.89 5.85 8.74
C ASN A 55 6.33 6.95 7.83
N MET A 56 7.18 7.94 7.50
CA MET A 56 6.85 8.93 6.48
C MET A 56 7.12 8.37 5.07
N TRP A 57 6.05 8.18 4.31
CA TRP A 57 6.08 7.70 2.94
C TRP A 57 5.98 8.86 1.94
N ASN A 58 6.65 8.72 0.80
CA ASN A 58 6.58 9.64 -0.34
C ASN A 58 6.01 8.91 -1.55
N VAL A 59 5.27 9.65 -2.39
CA VAL A 59 4.78 9.15 -3.67
C VAL A 59 5.92 9.08 -4.68
N TRP A 60 6.06 7.96 -5.37
CA TRP A 60 6.96 7.79 -6.51
C TRP A 60 6.18 7.32 -7.73
N HIS A 61 6.29 8.06 -8.83
CA HIS A 61 5.66 7.74 -10.10
C HIS A 61 6.57 6.79 -10.89
N ALA A 62 6.06 5.60 -11.20
CA ALA A 62 6.67 4.73 -12.20
C ALA A 62 6.02 4.98 -13.56
N GLY A 63 6.76 4.69 -14.64
CA GLY A 63 6.27 4.85 -16.01
C GLY A 63 6.81 6.08 -16.72
N ASN A 64 6.45 6.22 -17.99
CA ASN A 64 6.96 7.28 -18.89
C ASN A 64 6.15 8.58 -18.81
N GLY A 65 5.18 8.71 -17.90
CA GLY A 65 4.37 9.92 -17.74
C GLY A 65 3.54 9.97 -16.47
N ARG A 66 2.94 11.14 -16.18
CA ARG A 66 2.04 11.38 -15.04
C ARG A 66 0.62 10.80 -15.25
N GLY A 67 0.36 10.11 -16.36
CA GLY A 67 -0.96 9.62 -16.75
C GLY A 67 -1.37 8.27 -16.15
N ASP A 68 -0.41 7.44 -15.73
CA ASP A 68 -0.70 6.14 -15.14
C ASP A 68 -0.93 6.29 -13.63
N SER A 69 -2.13 6.77 -13.25
CA SER A 69 -2.53 7.02 -11.86
C SER A 69 -2.43 5.79 -10.94
N TRP A 70 -2.30 4.60 -11.53
CA TRP A 70 -2.15 3.31 -10.86
C TRP A 70 -0.70 2.85 -10.71
N MET A 71 0.28 3.58 -11.27
CA MET A 71 1.72 3.31 -11.15
C MET A 71 2.40 4.22 -10.10
N LEU A 72 1.71 4.48 -8.99
CA LEU A 72 2.22 5.25 -7.86
C LEU A 72 2.68 4.32 -6.74
N TYR A 73 3.89 4.51 -6.24
CA TYR A 73 4.43 3.71 -5.14
C TYR A 73 4.63 4.57 -3.90
N ALA A 74 4.24 4.03 -2.74
CA ALA A 74 4.73 4.51 -1.46
C ALA A 74 6.19 4.08 -1.27
N LYS A 75 7.10 5.06 -1.18
CA LYS A 75 8.52 4.82 -0.91
C LYS A 75 9.05 5.65 0.25
N ARG A 76 10.11 5.17 0.88
CA ARG A 76 10.94 5.93 1.81
C ARG A 76 12.41 5.60 1.58
N ASN A 77 13.30 6.44 2.08
CA ASN A 77 14.74 6.18 2.05
C ASN A 77 15.20 5.86 3.47
N VAL A 78 15.97 4.80 3.65
CA VAL A 78 16.46 4.34 4.94
C VAL A 78 17.99 4.32 4.99
N GLY A 79 18.54 4.53 6.18
CA GLY A 79 19.97 4.46 6.45
C GLY A 79 20.82 5.60 5.86
N PRO A 80 22.12 5.62 6.17
CA PRO A 80 23.04 6.68 5.71
C PRO A 80 23.17 6.75 4.19
N GLN A 81 23.08 5.60 3.51
CA GLN A 81 23.18 5.49 2.05
C GLN A 81 21.86 5.83 1.34
N ARG A 82 20.80 6.16 2.10
CA ARG A 82 19.47 6.51 1.58
C ARG A 82 18.88 5.43 0.65
N SER A 83 19.09 4.16 1.00
CA SER A 83 18.53 3.01 0.27
C SER A 83 17.01 3.14 0.18
N THR A 84 16.46 3.02 -1.03
CA THR A 84 15.01 3.14 -1.23
C THR A 84 14.31 1.85 -0.84
N VAL A 85 13.31 1.98 0.02
CA VAL A 85 12.37 0.90 0.39
C VAL A 85 10.96 1.28 -0.06
N ARG A 86 10.18 0.28 -0.47
CA ARG A 86 8.78 0.43 -0.88
C ARG A 86 7.87 -0.28 0.10
N ALA A 87 6.73 0.32 0.44
CA ALA A 87 5.84 -0.15 1.51
C ALA A 87 5.40 -1.61 1.30
N HIS A 88 4.97 -1.96 0.08
CA HIS A 88 4.54 -3.33 -0.24
C HIS A 88 5.60 -4.40 0.05
N ARG A 89 6.89 -4.05 -0.04
CA ARG A 89 7.98 -4.99 0.23
C ARG A 89 8.19 -5.18 1.73
N GLU A 90 8.07 -4.12 2.51
CA GLU A 90 8.12 -4.24 3.98
C GLU A 90 6.95 -5.09 4.50
N ILE A 91 5.74 -4.90 3.96
CA ILE A 91 4.57 -5.69 4.32
C ILE A 91 4.81 -7.18 4.06
N MET A 92 5.32 -7.55 2.88
CA MET A 92 5.58 -8.97 2.57
C MET A 92 6.69 -9.58 3.41
N ILE A 93 7.74 -8.83 3.74
CA ILE A 93 8.81 -9.30 4.63
C ILE A 93 8.27 -9.50 6.06
N ALA A 94 7.42 -8.59 6.54
CA ALA A 94 6.82 -8.69 7.87
C ALA A 94 5.76 -9.81 7.94
N ALA A 95 5.00 -10.03 6.87
CA ALA A 95 3.95 -11.05 6.80
C ALA A 95 4.49 -12.47 6.62
N ASP A 96 5.67 -12.61 6.00
CA ASP A 96 6.31 -13.89 5.70
C ASP A 96 7.80 -13.86 6.12
N PRO A 97 8.07 -13.82 7.44
CA PRO A 97 9.43 -13.79 7.96
C PRO A 97 10.03 -15.19 7.84
N GLY A 98 11.08 -15.34 7.04
CA GLY A 98 11.71 -16.64 6.84
C GLY A 98 12.60 -16.72 5.59
N TRP A 99 12.46 -15.75 4.68
CA TRP A 99 13.30 -15.67 3.50
C TRP A 99 14.71 -15.18 3.80
N ASP A 100 15.69 -15.85 3.22
CA ASP A 100 17.09 -15.44 3.26
C ASP A 100 17.39 -14.30 2.28
N ASP A 101 18.58 -13.71 2.41
CA ASP A 101 19.02 -12.60 1.55
C ASP A 101 19.07 -13.01 0.07
N ALA A 102 19.37 -14.29 -0.22
CA ALA A 102 19.43 -14.80 -1.58
C ALA A 102 18.03 -14.80 -2.22
N PHE A 103 17.01 -15.28 -1.51
CA PHE A 103 15.63 -15.25 -1.95
C PHE A 103 15.15 -13.81 -2.14
N LEU A 104 15.41 -12.94 -1.16
CA LEU A 104 15.00 -11.53 -1.22
C LEU A 104 15.67 -10.81 -2.40
N ALA A 105 16.93 -11.12 -2.74
CA ALA A 105 17.62 -10.53 -3.89
C ALA A 105 17.08 -11.03 -5.24
N ALA A 106 16.64 -12.29 -5.30
CA ALA A 106 16.10 -12.92 -6.50
C ALA A 106 14.63 -12.55 -6.77
N HIS A 107 13.87 -12.25 -5.73
CA HIS A 107 12.43 -12.01 -5.80
C HIS A 107 12.04 -10.53 -5.63
N VAL A 108 10.98 -10.18 -6.34
CA VAL A 108 10.27 -8.92 -6.20
C VAL A 108 8.89 -9.19 -5.67
N VAL A 109 8.24 -8.16 -5.13
CA VAL A 109 6.83 -8.24 -4.76
C VAL A 109 6.02 -7.66 -5.92
N ASP A 110 5.07 -8.44 -6.42
CA ASP A 110 4.15 -8.06 -7.51
C ASP A 110 2.76 -7.77 -6.94
N HIS A 111 2.10 -6.77 -7.53
CA HIS A 111 0.71 -6.42 -7.24
C HIS A 111 -0.20 -7.21 -8.17
N ILE A 112 -1.00 -8.12 -7.63
CA ILE A 112 -1.85 -9.06 -8.36
C ILE A 112 -2.90 -8.33 -9.21
N ASN A 113 -3.42 -7.18 -8.78
CA ASN A 113 -4.32 -6.34 -9.58
C ASN A 113 -3.60 -5.23 -10.36
N GLY A 114 -2.29 -5.05 -10.17
CA GLY A 114 -1.48 -4.02 -10.79
C GLY A 114 -1.60 -2.62 -10.19
N GLN A 115 -2.53 -2.38 -9.26
CA GLN A 115 -2.67 -1.11 -8.56
C GLN A 115 -1.58 -1.00 -7.49
N THR A 116 -0.58 -0.17 -7.72
CA THR A 116 0.65 -0.16 -6.89
C THR A 116 0.49 0.52 -5.53
N LEU A 117 -0.65 1.19 -5.31
CA LEU A 117 -1.08 1.71 -4.00
C LEU A 117 -2.05 0.79 -3.26
N ASP A 118 -2.45 -0.34 -3.86
CA ASP A 118 -3.22 -1.39 -3.17
C ASP A 118 -2.24 -2.38 -2.52
N ASN A 119 -1.82 -2.06 -1.31
CA ASN A 119 -0.81 -2.81 -0.56
C ASN A 119 -1.41 -3.81 0.44
N ARG A 120 -2.68 -4.20 0.25
CA ARG A 120 -3.27 -5.31 1.00
C ARG A 120 -2.51 -6.60 0.68
N ARG A 121 -2.22 -7.43 1.69
CA ARG A 121 -1.48 -8.69 1.57
C ARG A 121 -2.11 -9.62 0.54
N CYS A 122 -3.45 -9.68 0.47
CA CYS A 122 -4.17 -10.49 -0.52
C CYS A 122 -3.90 -10.07 -1.98
N ASN A 123 -3.42 -8.85 -2.19
CA ASN A 123 -3.04 -8.32 -3.50
C ASN A 123 -1.54 -8.41 -3.77
N LEU A 124 -0.73 -8.89 -2.82
CA LEU A 124 0.72 -8.96 -2.94
C LEU A 124 1.18 -10.40 -3.09
N ARG A 125 2.25 -10.62 -3.87
CA ARG A 125 2.91 -11.92 -3.97
C ARG A 125 4.41 -11.77 -4.23
N TRP A 126 5.19 -12.73 -3.74
CA TRP A 126 6.56 -12.90 -4.22
C TRP A 126 6.53 -13.41 -5.67
N ALA A 127 7.35 -12.80 -6.52
CA ALA A 127 7.47 -13.14 -7.92
C ALA A 127 8.93 -13.06 -8.35
N THR A 128 9.34 -13.91 -9.29
CA THR A 128 10.63 -13.71 -9.94
C THR A 128 10.58 -12.47 -10.82
N LYS A 129 11.74 -11.91 -11.16
CA LYS A 129 11.82 -10.78 -12.11
C LYS A 129 11.17 -11.11 -13.46
N ARG A 130 11.25 -12.37 -13.89
CA ARG A 130 10.63 -12.86 -15.13
C ARG A 130 9.11 -12.86 -15.04
N ASP A 131 8.55 -13.42 -13.96
CA ASP A 131 7.10 -13.52 -13.79
C ASP A 131 6.45 -12.15 -13.64
N ASN A 132 7.11 -11.24 -12.92
CA ASN A 132 6.68 -9.85 -12.83
C ASN A 132 6.69 -9.16 -14.21
N ALA A 133 7.74 -9.37 -15.01
CA ALA A 133 7.80 -8.80 -16.36
C ALA A 133 6.70 -9.33 -17.28
N ILE A 134 6.38 -10.63 -17.19
CA ILE A 134 5.27 -11.24 -17.95
C ILE A 134 3.95 -10.64 -17.49
N SER A 135 3.70 -10.62 -16.18
CA SER A 135 2.46 -10.09 -15.60
C SER A 135 2.21 -8.64 -16.01
N ARG A 136 3.26 -7.80 -15.96
CA ARG A 136 3.17 -6.39 -16.39
C ARG A 136 2.78 -6.21 -17.86
N ARG A 137 3.18 -7.11 -18.74
CA ARG A 137 2.86 -7.01 -20.18
C ARG A 137 1.41 -7.39 -20.49
N THR A 138 0.83 -8.30 -19.72
CA THR A 138 -0.50 -8.86 -20.00
C THR A 138 -1.64 -8.16 -19.27
N ARG A 139 -1.36 -7.42 -18.19
CA ARG A 139 -2.35 -6.93 -17.22
C ARG A 139 -3.23 -5.77 -17.73
N GLY A 140 -2.86 -5.09 -18.80
CA GLY A 140 -3.60 -3.91 -19.27
C GLY A 140 -3.60 -2.78 -18.22
N THR A 141 -4.78 -2.22 -17.95
CA THR A 141 -4.99 -1.16 -16.94
C THR A 141 -5.41 -1.75 -15.59
N ALA A 142 -4.85 -1.22 -14.50
CA ALA A 142 -5.26 -1.58 -13.15
C ALA A 142 -6.55 -0.84 -12.72
N PRO A 143 -7.36 -1.43 -11.80
CA PRO A 143 -8.48 -0.74 -11.19
C PRO A 143 -8.03 0.47 -10.36
N THR A 144 -8.89 1.48 -10.23
CA THR A 144 -8.63 2.63 -9.36
C THR A 144 -8.75 2.23 -7.89
N LEU A 145 -8.07 2.94 -7.00
CA LEU A 145 -8.24 2.75 -5.55
C LEU A 145 -9.69 2.94 -5.11
N ASP A 146 -10.40 3.91 -5.70
CA ASP A 146 -11.80 4.16 -5.37
C ASP A 146 -12.68 2.97 -5.74
N ALA A 147 -12.48 2.36 -6.91
CA ALA A 147 -13.23 1.16 -7.30
C ALA A 147 -12.96 -0.02 -6.35
N ILE A 148 -11.70 -0.19 -5.92
CA ILE A 148 -11.33 -1.21 -4.93
C ILE A 148 -12.01 -0.96 -3.58
N VAL A 149 -12.00 0.29 -3.10
CA VAL A 149 -12.62 0.70 -1.84
C VAL A 149 -14.13 0.47 -1.88
N GLN A 150 -14.80 0.83 -2.97
CA GLN A 150 -16.25 0.61 -3.13
C GLN A 150 -16.59 -0.87 -3.07
N GLN A 151 -15.80 -1.72 -3.74
CA GLN A 151 -15.99 -3.17 -3.66
C GLN A 151 -15.81 -3.70 -2.23
N LEU A 152 -14.76 -3.26 -1.53
CA LEU A 152 -14.50 -3.68 -0.14
C LEU A 152 -15.66 -3.34 0.81
N ILE A 153 -16.28 -2.18 0.65
CA ILE A 153 -17.41 -1.76 1.46
C ILE A 153 -18.64 -2.60 1.12
N ALA A 154 -18.91 -2.82 -0.17
CA ALA A 154 -20.01 -3.69 -0.60
C ALA A 154 -19.87 -5.12 -0.04
N ASP A 155 -18.65 -5.67 -0.05
CA ASP A 155 -18.34 -6.99 0.50
C ASP A 155 -18.55 -7.02 2.02
N ALA A 156 -18.11 -5.98 2.74
CA ALA A 156 -18.30 -5.87 4.19
C ALA A 156 -19.78 -5.77 4.60
N LEU A 157 -20.56 -4.97 3.86
CA LEU A 157 -22.01 -4.85 4.07
C LEU A 157 -22.73 -6.18 3.82
N THR A 158 -22.34 -6.88 2.76
CA THR A 158 -22.89 -8.20 2.43
C THR A 158 -22.58 -9.21 3.52
N ALA A 159 -21.34 -9.25 4.01
CA ALA A 159 -20.93 -10.13 5.10
C ALA A 159 -21.72 -9.84 6.39
N SER A 160 -21.94 -8.57 6.73
CA SER A 160 -22.74 -8.18 7.90
C SER A 160 -24.19 -8.69 7.80
N ALA A 161 -24.83 -8.54 6.64
CA ALA A 161 -26.20 -8.99 6.42
C ALA A 161 -26.36 -10.51 6.53
N GLN A 162 -25.34 -11.30 6.15
CA GLN A 162 -25.36 -12.76 6.29
C GLN A 162 -25.32 -13.21 7.77
N ILE A 163 -24.60 -12.47 8.63
CA ILE A 163 -24.50 -12.78 10.06
C ILE A 163 -25.85 -12.54 10.75
N GLU A 164 -26.54 -11.44 10.43
CA GLU A 164 -27.86 -11.12 10.99
C GLU A 164 -28.94 -12.14 10.61
N GLY A 165 -28.77 -12.85 9.48
CA GLY A 165 -29.71 -13.86 9.00
C GLY A 165 -29.51 -15.28 9.57
N MET A 166 -28.46 -15.53 10.37
CA MET A 166 -28.24 -16.85 10.96
C MET A 166 -29.08 -17.05 12.23
N PRO A 167 -29.97 -18.05 12.29
CA PRO A 167 -30.67 -18.40 13.52
C PRO A 167 -29.67 -19.00 14.52
N PHE A 168 -29.71 -18.49 15.76
CA PHE A 168 -28.93 -18.98 16.91
C PHE A 168 -29.50 -20.28 17.46
#